data_AF-A0A7C4S149-F1
#
_entry.id   AF-A0A7C4S149-F1
#
_cell.length_a   1.000
_cell.length_b   1.000
_cell.length_c   1.000
_cell.angle_alpha   90.00
_cell.angle_beta   90.00
_cell.angle_gamma   90.00
#
_symmetry.space_group_name_H-M   'P 1'
#
loop_
_entity.id
_entity.type
_entity.pdbx_description
1 polymer ?
#
loop_
_entity_poly.entity_id
_entity_poly.type
_entity_poly.pdbx_seq_one_letter_code
_entity_poly.pdbx_strand_id
1 'polypeptide(L)'
;MGIEIKEISLEQLISKFNINLNEIIAELEKLNVDVKDTRIFLEDYVPIRLQEIFSYINGKYNLDVIETMVLEGNLVIICVKRRGNGSKTILGLTATHNNHTNQGS
;
A
#
# COMPACT_ATOMS: atom_id res chain seq x y z
N MET A 1 -10.65 -18.46 -8.76
CA MET A 1 -10.86 -17.00 -8.69
C MET A 1 -9.47 -16.36 -8.70
N GLY A 2 -9.15 -15.48 -9.66
CA GLY A 2 -7.82 -14.88 -9.76
C GLY A 2 -7.64 -13.70 -8.81
N ILE A 3 -6.39 -13.33 -8.51
CA ILE A 3 -6.05 -12.07 -7.84
C ILE A 3 -5.91 -11.00 -8.92
N GLU A 4 -6.64 -9.88 -8.80
CA GLU A 4 -6.69 -8.81 -9.82
C GLU A 4 -6.11 -7.49 -9.28
N ILE A 5 -4.88 -7.54 -8.79
CA ILE A 5 -4.24 -6.33 -8.25
C ILE A 5 -3.90 -5.34 -9.36
N LYS A 6 -4.26 -4.07 -9.15
CA LYS A 6 -3.95 -2.98 -10.05
C LYS A 6 -2.76 -2.18 -9.55
N GLU A 7 -1.73 -2.04 -10.37
CA GLU A 7 -0.64 -1.11 -10.08
C GLU A 7 -1.09 0.33 -10.37
N ILE A 8 -0.78 1.24 -9.44
CA ILE A 8 -1.07 2.67 -9.56
C ILE A 8 0.16 3.50 -9.18
N SER A 9 0.23 4.73 -9.69
CA SER A 9 1.24 5.69 -9.26
C SER A 9 0.86 6.36 -7.94
N LEU A 10 1.84 7.01 -7.29
CA LEU A 10 1.60 7.76 -6.06
C LEU A 10 0.63 8.93 -6.29
N GLU A 11 0.72 9.61 -7.43
CA GLU A 11 -0.19 10.69 -7.81
C GLU A 11 -1.64 10.18 -7.97
N GLN A 12 -1.81 8.99 -8.53
CA GLN A 12 -3.13 8.35 -8.66
C GLN A 12 -3.69 7.97 -7.29
N LEU A 13 -2.86 7.45 -6.38
CA LEU A 13 -3.27 7.14 -5.02
C LEU A 13 -3.77 8.39 -4.29
N ILE A 14 -3.00 9.49 -4.38
CA ILE A 14 -3.33 10.78 -3.76
C ILE A 14 -4.63 11.34 -4.34
N SER A 15 -4.75 11.38 -5.66
CA SER A 15 -5.96 11.88 -6.32
C SER A 15 -7.19 11.05 -6.00
N LYS A 16 -7.03 9.74 -5.77
CA LYS A 16 -8.15 8.83 -5.49
C LYS A 16 -8.65 8.93 -4.05
N PHE A 17 -7.75 9.02 -3.07
CA PHE A 17 -8.09 8.93 -1.65
C PHE A 17 -7.86 10.23 -0.86
N ASN A 18 -7.50 11.32 -1.54
CA ASN A 18 -7.21 12.61 -0.94
C ASN A 18 -6.18 12.53 0.21
N ILE A 19 -5.11 11.73 0.03
CA ILE A 19 -4.07 11.49 1.03
C ILE A 19 -3.01 12.58 0.96
N ASN A 20 -2.44 12.92 2.11
CA ASN A 20 -1.28 13.79 2.19
C ASN A 20 0.00 13.07 1.71
N LEU A 21 0.56 13.51 0.59
CA LEU A 21 1.81 12.99 0.02
C LEU A 21 2.96 12.99 1.04
N ASN A 22 3.04 14.03 1.87
CA ASN A 22 4.15 14.19 2.82
C ASN A 22 4.13 13.10 3.91
N GLU A 23 2.95 12.59 4.28
CA GLU A 23 2.83 11.51 5.25
C GLU A 23 3.35 10.18 4.67
N ILE A 24 2.98 9.88 3.42
CA ILE A 24 3.49 8.68 2.72
C ILE A 24 5.01 8.76 2.56
N ILE A 25 5.53 9.90 2.12
CA ILE A 25 6.98 10.09 1.97
C ILE A 25 7.68 9.93 3.33
N ALA A 26 7.17 10.53 4.39
CA ALA A 26 7.77 10.43 5.72
C ALA A 26 7.82 8.98 6.25
N GLU A 27 6.76 8.18 6.02
CA GLU A 27 6.77 6.77 6.37
C GLU A 27 7.79 5.96 5.54
N LEU A 28 7.88 6.22 4.22
CA LEU A 28 8.87 5.59 3.36
C LEU A 28 10.31 5.94 3.77
N GLU A 29 10.57 7.21 4.12
CA GLU A 29 11.86 7.68 4.62
C GLU A 29 12.26 7.01 5.93
N LYS A 30 11.33 6.83 6.88
CA LYS A 30 11.57 6.06 8.12
C LYS A 30 11.99 4.62 7.83
N LEU A 31 11.48 4.05 6.74
CA LEU A 31 11.83 2.72 6.27
C LEU A 31 13.09 2.69 5.38
N ASN A 32 13.73 3.85 5.16
CA ASN A 32 14.88 4.03 4.28
C ASN A 32 14.61 3.54 2.84
N VAL A 33 13.40 3.80 2.36
CA VAL A 33 12.90 3.42 1.04
C VAL A 33 12.78 4.66 0.16
N ASP A 34 13.41 4.64 -1.01
CA ASP A 34 13.22 5.67 -2.02
C ASP A 34 11.87 5.47 -2.72
N VAL A 35 11.07 6.53 -2.83
CA VAL A 35 9.79 6.56 -3.56
C VAL A 35 9.94 6.00 -4.97
N LYS A 36 11.08 6.24 -5.64
CA LYS A 36 11.35 5.74 -7.00
C LYS A 36 11.46 4.22 -7.06
N ASP A 37 11.80 3.58 -5.95
CA ASP A 37 11.88 2.13 -5.81
C ASP A 37 10.58 1.52 -5.26
N THR A 38 9.55 2.34 -5.02
CA THR A 38 8.24 1.88 -4.55
C THR A 38 7.31 1.54 -5.71
N ARG A 39 6.50 0.50 -5.49
CA ARG A 39 5.37 0.13 -6.34
C ARG A 39 4.14 0.02 -5.47
N ILE A 40 3.05 0.63 -5.93
CA ILE A 40 1.80 0.70 -5.18
C ILE A 40 0.77 -0.15 -5.91
N PHE A 41 0.15 -1.08 -5.19
CA PHE A 41 -0.93 -1.90 -5.70
C PHE A 41 -2.22 -1.60 -4.96
N LEU A 42 -3.32 -1.77 -5.68
CA LEU A 42 -4.67 -1.53 -5.22
C LEU A 42 -5.54 -2.73 -5.57
N GLU A 43 -6.31 -3.21 -4.60
CA GLU A 43 -7.27 -4.31 -4.70
C GLU A 43 -8.46 -3.99 -3.79
N ASP A 44 -9.61 -4.61 -4.02
CA ASP A 44 -10.70 -4.58 -3.04
C ASP A 44 -10.27 -5.26 -1.72
N TYR A 45 -10.51 -4.60 -0.59
CA TYR A 45 -10.13 -5.15 0.70
C TYR A 45 -11.03 -6.32 1.10
N VAL A 46 -10.45 -7.52 1.08
CA VAL A 46 -11.08 -8.73 1.59
C VAL A 46 -10.14 -9.37 2.63
N PRO A 47 -10.45 -9.33 3.93
CA PRO A 47 -9.54 -9.75 5.00
C PRO A 47 -8.91 -11.13 4.83
N ILE A 48 -9.70 -12.10 4.32
CA ILE A 48 -9.26 -13.50 4.17
C ILE A 48 -8.23 -13.70 3.05
N ARG A 49 -8.07 -12.73 2.13
CA ARG A 49 -7.23 -12.86 0.93
C ARG A 49 -5.83 -12.26 1.07
N LEU A 50 -5.51 -11.61 2.19
CA LEU A 50 -4.23 -10.88 2.36
C LEU A 50 -3.00 -11.77 2.11
N GLN A 51 -2.99 -12.99 2.65
CA GLN A 51 -1.86 -13.92 2.48
C GLN A 51 -1.68 -14.34 1.02
N GLU A 52 -2.78 -14.58 0.31
CA GLU A 52 -2.75 -14.93 -1.12
C GLU A 52 -2.22 -13.76 -1.96
N ILE A 53 -2.68 -12.54 -1.66
CA ILE A 53 -2.24 -11.31 -2.31
C ILE A 53 -0.74 -11.09 -2.11
N PHE A 54 -0.24 -11.24 -0.87
CA PHE A 54 1.19 -11.06 -0.60
C PHE A 54 2.03 -12.15 -1.26
N SER A 55 1.56 -13.40 -1.24
CA SER A 55 2.24 -14.51 -1.92
C SER A 55 2.30 -14.29 -3.44
N TYR A 56 1.22 -13.77 -4.02
CA TYR A 56 1.17 -13.41 -5.43
C TYR A 56 2.11 -12.25 -5.77
N ILE A 57 2.15 -11.19 -4.96
CA ILE A 57 3.07 -10.06 -5.17
C ILE A 57 4.52 -10.51 -5.10
N ASN A 58 4.85 -11.25 -4.05
CA ASN A 58 6.21 -11.77 -3.82
C ASN A 58 6.63 -12.72 -4.93
N GLY A 59 5.75 -13.62 -5.36
CA GLY A 59 6.04 -14.63 -6.38
C GLY A 59 6.07 -14.08 -7.81
N LYS A 60 5.13 -13.20 -8.17
CA LYS A 60 4.99 -12.69 -9.54
C LYS A 60 5.92 -11.51 -9.84
N TYR A 61 6.11 -10.61 -8.88
CA TYR A 61 6.84 -9.36 -9.09
C TYR A 61 8.20 -9.32 -8.39
N ASN A 62 8.53 -10.32 -7.55
CA ASN A 62 9.74 -10.35 -6.73
C ASN A 62 9.93 -9.04 -5.93
N LEU A 63 8.83 -8.56 -5.35
CA LEU A 63 8.79 -7.41 -4.46
C LEU A 63 8.63 -7.90 -3.04
N ASP A 64 8.98 -7.05 -2.08
CA ASP A 64 8.63 -7.23 -0.67
C ASP A 64 7.58 -6.18 -0.30
N VAL A 65 6.49 -6.64 0.32
CA VAL A 65 5.46 -5.76 0.90
C VAL A 65 6.05 -5.11 2.15
N ILE A 66 6.00 -3.77 2.22
CA ILE A 66 6.55 -3.00 3.34
C ILE A 66 5.49 -2.32 4.19
N GLU A 67 4.31 -2.04 3.63
CA GLU A 67 3.22 -1.35 4.33
C GLU A 67 1.89 -1.69 3.65
N THR A 68 0.81 -1.76 4.44
CA THR A 68 -0.54 -1.93 3.91
C THR A 68 -1.55 -1.04 4.63
N MET A 69 -2.46 -0.45 3.87
CA MET A 69 -3.52 0.38 4.44
C MET A 69 -4.84 0.08 3.76
N VAL A 70 -5.93 0.26 4.49
CA VAL A 70 -7.28 0.10 3.96
C VAL A 70 -7.91 1.48 3.85
N LEU A 71 -8.18 1.90 2.62
CA LEU A 71 -8.74 3.21 2.31
C LEU A 71 -10.03 3.03 1.52
N GLU A 72 -11.15 3.49 2.09
CA GLU A 72 -12.47 3.44 1.44
C GLU A 72 -12.82 2.03 0.88
N GLY A 73 -12.50 0.97 1.65
CA GLY A 73 -12.73 -0.42 1.23
C GLY A 73 -11.72 -0.98 0.22
N ASN A 74 -10.68 -0.23 -0.14
CA ASN A 74 -9.60 -0.68 -1.00
C ASN A 74 -8.38 -1.01 -0.13
N LEU A 75 -7.74 -2.15 -0.40
CA LEU A 75 -6.43 -2.49 0.11
C LEU A 75 -5.37 -1.80 -0.75
N VAL A 76 -4.60 -0.92 -0.13
CA VAL A 76 -3.42 -0.30 -0.71
C VAL A 76 -2.19 -1.01 -0.17
N ILE A 77 -1.32 -1.44 -1.08
CA ILE A 77 -0.16 -2.26 -0.77
C ILE A 77 1.07 -1.56 -1.32
N ILE A 78 1.96 -1.16 -0.42
CA ILE A 78 3.20 -0.51 -0.79
C ILE A 78 4.30 -1.57 -0.77
N CYS A 79 4.97 -1.71 -1.91
CA CYS A 79 5.97 -2.72 -2.15
C CYS A 79 7.28 -2.08 -2.60
N VAL A 80 8.39 -2.75 -2.33
CA VAL A 80 9.71 -2.37 -2.82
C VAL A 80 10.37 -3.53 -3.52
N LYS A 81 11.31 -3.23 -4.42
CA LYS A 81 12.12 -4.28 -5.05
C LYS A 81 12.95 -4.99 -3.99
N ARG A 82 12.88 -6.32 -3.97
CA ARG A 82 13.67 -7.15 -3.06
C ARG A 82 15.17 -6.87 -3.25
N ARG A 83 15.78 -6.20 -2.28
CA ARG A 83 17.25 -6.06 -2.18
C ARG A 83 17.73 -7.26 -1.36
N GLY A 84 18.69 -8.01 -1.88
CA GLY A 84 19.09 -9.32 -1.32
C GLY A 84 19.31 -9.33 0.20
N ASN A 85 18.93 -10.47 0.80
CA ASN A 85 18.83 -10.78 2.24
C ASN A 85 17.72 -10.05 3.01
N GLY A 86 16.49 -10.52 2.79
CA GLY A 86 15.41 -10.49 3.78
C GLY A 86 14.91 -9.10 4.19
N SER A 87 14.32 -8.36 3.25
CA SER A 87 13.46 -7.23 3.61
C SER A 87 12.27 -7.78 4.39
N LYS A 88 12.27 -7.61 5.71
CA LYS A 88 11.18 -8.05 6.58
C LYS A 88 9.92 -7.31 6.16
N THR A 89 8.84 -8.03 5.89
CA THR A 89 7.51 -7.44 5.77
C THR A 89 7.18 -6.78 7.11
N ILE A 90 7.16 -5.45 7.15
CA ILE A 90 6.75 -4.69 8.32
C ILE A 90 5.24 -4.55 8.18
N LEU A 91 4.49 -5.34 8.94
CA LEU A 91 3.04 -5.33 8.87
C LEU A 91 2.51 -4.07 9.56
N GLY A 92 2.42 -2.96 8.83
CA GLY A 92 1.56 -1.85 9.20
C GLY A 92 0.16 -2.15 8.68
N LEU A 93 -0.83 -2.13 9.59
CA LEU A 93 -2.25 -2.09 9.27
C LEU A 93 -2.77 -0.78 9.85
N THR A 94 -2.51 0.32 9.13
CA THR A 94 -3.12 1.60 9.48
C THR A 94 -4.48 1.67 8.79
N ALA A 95 -5.55 1.53 9.57
CA ALA A 95 -6.91 1.82 9.11
C ALA A 95 -7.17 3.33 9.31
N THR A 96 -6.87 4.14 8.29
CA THR A 96 -7.22 5.57 8.31
C THR A 96 -8.70 5.72 7.99
N HIS A 97 -9.52 5.82 9.05
CA HIS A 97 -10.90 6.27 8.95
C HIS A 97 -10.90 7.79 8.71
N ASN A 98 -10.94 8.21 7.44
CA ASN A 98 -11.22 9.61 7.11
C ASN A 98 -12.69 9.92 7.46
N ASN A 99 -12.95 10.27 8.71
CA ASN A 99 -14.20 10.92 9.09
C ASN A 99 -14.18 12.35 8.51
N HIS A 100 -14.66 12.50 7.28
CA HIS A 100 -15.18 13.79 6.82
C HIS A 100 -16.44 14.11 7.63
N THR A 101 -16.30 14.61 8.85
CA THR A 101 -17.34 15.44 9.44
C THR A 101 -17.30 16.78 8.73
N ASN A 102 -18.03 16.89 7.63
CA ASN A 102 -18.56 18.16 7.17
C ASN A 102 -19.37 18.75 8.33
N GLN A 103 -18.74 19.60 9.15
CA GLN A 103 -19.48 20.60 9.91
C GLN A 103 -19.72 21.77 8.98
N GLY A 104 -20.86 21.71 8.29
CA GLY A 104 -21.47 22.92 7.77
C GLY A 104 -22.03 23.72 8.94
N SER A 105 -21.66 25.00 9.02
CA SER A 105 -22.46 26.15 9.46
C SER A 105 -21.67 27.41 9.17
#